data_AF-A0A5P8E8A7-F1
#
_entry.id   AF-A0A5P8E8A7-F1
#
_cell.length_a   1.000
_cell.length_b   1.000
_cell.length_c   1.000
_cell.angle_alpha   90.00
_cell.angle_beta   90.00
_cell.angle_gamma   90.00
#
_symmetry.space_group_name_H-M   'P 1'
#
loop_
_entity.id
_entity.type
_entity.pdbx_description
1 polymer ?
#
loop_
_entity_poly.entity_id
_entity_poly.type
_entity_poly.pdbx_seq_one_letter_code
_entity_poly.pdbx_strand_id
1 'polypeptide(L)'
;MSFHANGCGIVFFLQRDCLLKNIYINLYFNILKQLDMEIKSLLMGLALCLCPQLLSAQITIGEIRIIHETDTIWKFGYEGINLYSRPVHRIDIAYPSKDPKGNPTELSGYVAIPADVYSGEQPVDGIILYNHYTQLNFNDAPTKGYATGEDYVLANPLRPNYIIVCSDFYGFGITEGKGQSFCYGEANGQASIDCLLAARALLDDRGISQGKFLVNAGYSSGGYDAIAAQKVRDMKYRDEISFDKTIVGGLPFDVEEAFNDVISDKDDNEKELFGILMILDSYNINAGLGLDLPSMLKEPAASKFDEWMHSGKYTTQDIKDALKGLALTDVVQDTLLKSSSPVVSLIKKSMRDVALKNDWQPDTTQNYFVFNLFKDETVPVNSCRALINFLSNYDGCFKKSIVPEQTHLQTNFVIPSKGHTVVGGIVYFMNLIATVSALPVLYYDGELNTHYADLVKDVTPMGIIHKLEDAGIDVKKIVKERMGEGGGLGDIFSLIASLDEKLKPLGITTIELLTMADDSGLSLLEIMEIYSYLTSDDASESAKLRSQKSLPRQTKLMVGTTDYYRFFLMDWLKENNVNIYESQKH
;
A
#
# COMPACT_ATOMS: atom_id res chain seq x y z
N MET A 1 42.71 46.34 -12.82
CA MET A 1 42.63 46.27 -11.35
C MET A 1 41.38 45.51 -10.98
N SER A 2 41.53 44.55 -10.07
CA SER A 2 40.59 43.51 -9.64
C SER A 2 39.17 43.98 -9.29
N PHE A 3 38.17 43.17 -9.63
CA PHE A 3 36.94 43.09 -8.82
C PHE A 3 36.81 41.68 -8.23
N HIS A 4 36.78 41.66 -6.90
CA HIS A 4 36.52 40.50 -6.06
C HIS A 4 35.07 40.05 -6.18
N ALA A 5 34.88 38.73 -6.05
CA ALA A 5 33.62 38.06 -5.80
C ALA A 5 33.21 38.16 -4.32
N ASN A 6 31.98 37.66 -4.07
CA ASN A 6 31.23 37.49 -2.81
C ASN A 6 30.17 38.58 -2.61
N GLY A 7 28.88 38.29 -2.52
CA GLY A 7 28.14 37.03 -2.41
C GLY A 7 26.71 37.38 -1.97
N CYS A 8 25.76 36.47 -2.22
CA CYS A 8 24.34 36.54 -1.89
C CYS A 8 23.49 37.55 -2.68
N GLY A 9 22.60 37.03 -3.53
CA GLY A 9 21.49 37.85 -4.02
C GLY A 9 20.70 37.39 -5.24
N ILE A 10 20.85 36.16 -5.77
CA ILE A 10 19.96 35.69 -6.85
C ILE A 10 19.72 34.17 -6.73
N VAL A 11 18.98 33.77 -5.70
CA VAL A 11 18.27 32.47 -5.67
C VAL A 11 16.97 32.72 -4.95
N PHE A 12 15.98 33.30 -5.63
CA PHE A 12 14.55 33.27 -5.29
C PHE A 12 13.85 34.11 -6.35
N PHE A 13 13.19 33.46 -7.31
CA PHE A 13 12.11 33.94 -8.21
C PHE A 13 12.15 33.15 -9.53
N LEU A 14 11.87 31.85 -9.47
CA LEU A 14 11.50 31.04 -10.64
C LEU A 14 10.34 30.11 -10.29
N GLN A 15 9.26 30.69 -9.76
CA GLN A 15 7.93 30.09 -9.77
C GLN A 15 6.94 31.20 -10.07
N ARG A 16 6.09 31.01 -11.09
CA ARG A 16 5.06 31.93 -11.63
C ARG A 16 5.55 32.91 -12.71
N ASP A 17 5.54 32.44 -13.95
CA ASP A 17 4.97 33.12 -15.14
C ASP A 17 5.62 32.60 -16.43
N CYS A 18 4.82 31.94 -17.28
CA CYS A 18 5.26 31.39 -18.58
C CYS A 18 5.77 32.47 -19.56
N LEU A 19 5.38 33.74 -19.37
CA LEU A 19 5.81 34.86 -20.21
C LEU A 19 7.25 35.32 -19.92
N LEU A 20 7.68 35.30 -18.65
CA LEU A 20 9.06 35.65 -18.28
C LEU A 20 10.05 34.57 -18.74
N LYS A 21 9.65 33.29 -18.72
CA LYS A 21 10.48 32.16 -19.18
C LYS A 21 10.89 32.32 -20.66
N ASN A 22 9.98 32.75 -21.53
CA ASN A 22 10.26 33.00 -22.94
C ASN A 22 11.14 34.24 -23.18
N ILE A 23 11.04 35.27 -22.33
CA ILE A 23 11.90 36.46 -22.41
C ILE A 23 13.34 36.09 -22.00
N TYR A 24 13.53 35.33 -20.92
CA TYR A 24 14.86 34.89 -20.47
C TYR A 24 15.52 33.92 -21.45
N ILE A 25 14.76 32.99 -22.04
CA ILE A 25 15.26 32.08 -23.08
C ILE A 25 15.70 32.87 -24.33
N ASN A 26 14.90 33.84 -24.79
CA ASN A 26 15.27 34.68 -25.94
C ASN A 26 16.46 35.62 -25.64
N LEU A 27 16.56 36.15 -24.41
CA LEU A 27 17.71 36.94 -23.98
C LEU A 27 18.99 36.09 -23.96
N TYR A 28 18.89 34.86 -23.45
CA TYR A 28 19.99 33.88 -23.41
C TYR A 28 20.45 33.50 -24.83
N PHE A 29 19.53 33.22 -25.75
CA PHE A 29 19.87 32.91 -27.15
C PHE A 29 20.45 34.10 -27.93
N ASN A 30 20.01 35.34 -27.64
CA ASN A 30 20.57 36.53 -28.26
C ASN A 30 21.98 36.87 -27.74
N ILE A 31 22.23 36.67 -26.44
CA ILE A 31 23.58 36.79 -25.86
C ILE A 31 24.49 35.72 -26.45
N LEU A 32 24.03 34.46 -26.53
CA LEU A 32 24.80 33.39 -27.15
C LEU A 32 25.14 33.71 -28.61
N LYS A 33 24.25 34.29 -29.42
CA LYS A 33 24.56 34.65 -30.81
C LYS A 33 25.74 35.63 -30.95
N GLN A 34 25.92 36.54 -29.98
CA GLN A 34 26.94 37.60 -30.01
C GLN A 34 28.32 37.17 -29.47
N LEU A 35 28.43 35.96 -28.89
CA LEU A 35 29.69 35.47 -28.33
C LEU A 35 30.56 34.80 -29.42
N ASP A 36 31.88 34.97 -29.27
CA ASP A 36 32.90 34.34 -30.11
C ASP A 36 32.82 32.79 -30.02
N MET A 37 33.20 32.07 -31.08
CA MET A 37 33.07 30.61 -31.15
C MET A 37 33.83 29.90 -30.02
N GLU A 38 35.00 30.40 -29.63
CA GLU A 38 35.77 29.80 -28.53
C GLU A 38 35.04 29.96 -27.18
N ILE A 39 34.35 31.07 -26.96
CA ILE A 39 33.57 31.31 -25.72
C ILE A 39 32.28 30.47 -25.72
N LYS A 40 31.65 30.26 -26.89
CA LYS A 40 30.52 29.32 -27.05
C LYS A 40 30.93 27.90 -26.71
N SER A 41 32.07 27.44 -27.22
CA SER A 41 32.61 26.11 -26.92
C SER A 41 32.96 25.95 -25.45
N LEU A 42 33.50 27.00 -24.81
CA LEU A 42 33.81 27.00 -23.38
C LEU A 42 32.54 26.99 -22.50
N LEU A 43 31.52 27.77 -22.85
CA LEU A 43 30.23 27.80 -22.13
C LEU A 43 29.43 26.51 -22.33
N MET A 44 29.50 25.90 -23.52
CA MET A 44 28.88 24.60 -23.79
C MET A 44 29.63 23.48 -23.07
N GLY A 45 30.97 23.57 -22.99
CA GLY A 45 31.79 22.71 -22.14
C GLY A 45 31.50 22.88 -20.64
N LEU A 46 31.30 24.11 -20.16
CA LEU A 46 30.89 24.41 -18.78
C LEU A 46 29.47 23.97 -18.49
N ALA A 47 28.52 24.11 -19.43
CA ALA A 47 27.17 23.59 -19.29
C ALA A 47 27.17 22.05 -19.22
N LEU A 48 27.99 21.37 -20.02
CA LEU A 48 28.17 19.91 -19.93
C LEU A 48 28.90 19.48 -18.64
N CYS A 49 29.81 20.31 -18.11
CA CYS A 49 30.54 20.04 -16.86
C CYS A 49 29.76 20.45 -15.59
N LEU A 50 28.76 21.34 -15.69
CA LEU A 50 27.86 21.74 -14.60
C LEU A 50 26.54 20.94 -14.61
N CYS A 51 26.28 20.15 -15.65
CA CYS A 51 25.14 19.25 -15.78
C CYS A 51 25.41 17.73 -15.57
N PRO A 52 26.43 17.25 -14.81
CA PRO A 52 26.46 15.83 -14.41
C PRO A 52 25.39 15.47 -13.37
N GLN A 53 24.67 16.45 -12.82
CA GLN A 53 23.68 16.26 -11.76
C GLN A 53 22.22 16.41 -12.22
N LEU A 54 21.97 16.54 -13.53
CA LEU A 54 20.61 16.74 -14.08
C LEU A 54 20.24 15.79 -15.23
N LEU A 55 21.10 14.84 -15.58
CA LEU A 55 20.67 13.64 -16.31
C LEU A 55 20.17 12.64 -15.28
N SER A 56 18.87 12.72 -14.94
CA SER A 56 18.19 11.50 -14.51
C SER A 56 18.37 10.48 -15.64
N ALA A 57 18.63 9.22 -15.29
CA ALA A 57 18.74 8.16 -16.28
C ALA A 57 17.34 7.97 -16.90
N GLN A 58 17.03 8.74 -17.94
CA GLN A 58 15.81 8.56 -18.72
C GLN A 58 16.01 7.34 -19.60
N ILE A 59 15.21 6.31 -19.38
CA ILE A 59 15.12 5.17 -20.30
C ILE A 59 14.69 5.73 -21.65
N THR A 60 15.50 5.49 -22.67
CA THR A 60 15.20 5.92 -24.03
C THR A 60 14.45 4.82 -24.78
N ILE A 61 13.64 5.21 -25.77
CA ILE A 61 12.89 4.23 -26.57
C ILE A 61 13.80 3.18 -27.24
N GLY A 62 15.05 3.54 -27.56
CA GLY A 62 16.03 2.62 -28.15
C GLY A 62 16.50 1.50 -27.21
N GLU A 63 16.25 1.62 -25.91
CA GLU A 63 16.58 0.61 -24.90
C GLU A 63 15.40 -0.32 -24.60
N ILE A 64 14.22 -0.05 -25.16
CA ILE A 64 13.00 -0.83 -24.95
C ILE A 64 12.80 -1.77 -26.13
N ARG A 65 12.56 -3.05 -25.84
CA ARG A 65 12.22 -4.04 -26.87
C ARG A 65 10.80 -4.53 -26.69
N ILE A 66 9.97 -4.38 -27.73
CA ILE A 66 8.65 -5.01 -27.76
C ILE A 66 8.84 -6.52 -27.92
N ILE A 67 8.35 -7.30 -26.95
CA ILE A 67 8.38 -8.77 -26.94
C ILE A 67 7.18 -9.28 -27.74
N HIS A 68 5.99 -8.78 -27.40
CA HIS A 68 4.74 -9.17 -28.00
C HIS A 68 3.76 -7.98 -27.99
N GLU A 69 2.86 -7.94 -28.97
CA GLU A 69 1.82 -6.94 -29.06
C GLU A 69 0.55 -7.61 -29.58
N THR A 70 -0.55 -7.44 -28.85
CA THR A 70 -1.77 -8.23 -29.09
C THR A 70 -3.02 -7.55 -28.57
N ASP A 71 -4.11 -7.77 -29.28
CA ASP A 71 -5.45 -7.43 -28.79
C ASP A 71 -6.00 -8.61 -27.98
N THR A 72 -6.49 -8.30 -26.78
CA THR A 72 -7.06 -9.29 -25.86
C THR A 72 -8.37 -8.77 -25.27
N ILE A 73 -9.11 -9.66 -24.61
CA ILE A 73 -10.36 -9.33 -23.93
C ILE A 73 -10.19 -9.65 -22.45
N TRP A 74 -10.17 -8.61 -21.64
CA TRP A 74 -10.16 -8.73 -20.19
C TRP A 74 -11.58 -8.87 -19.68
N LYS A 75 -11.75 -9.60 -18.58
CA LYS A 75 -13.05 -9.99 -18.06
C LYS A 75 -13.16 -9.58 -16.59
N PHE A 76 -14.35 -9.15 -16.21
CA PHE A 76 -14.74 -8.96 -14.82
C PHE A 76 -15.80 -10.00 -14.52
N GLY A 77 -15.54 -10.87 -13.55
CA GLY A 77 -16.36 -12.03 -13.29
C GLY A 77 -15.99 -12.76 -12.02
N TYR A 78 -16.75 -13.78 -11.65
CA TYR A 78 -16.47 -14.58 -10.45
C TYR A 78 -16.70 -16.06 -10.76
N GLU A 79 -15.79 -16.93 -10.34
CA GLU A 79 -15.88 -18.40 -10.52
C GLU A 79 -16.26 -18.84 -11.96
N GLY A 80 -15.60 -18.24 -12.96
CA GLY A 80 -15.83 -18.54 -14.38
C GLY A 80 -17.08 -17.89 -14.99
N ILE A 81 -17.88 -17.18 -14.20
CA ILE A 81 -19.00 -16.37 -14.68
C ILE A 81 -18.45 -15.00 -15.11
N ASN A 82 -18.44 -14.74 -16.41
CA ASN A 82 -18.10 -13.44 -16.95
C ASN A 82 -19.30 -12.48 -16.87
N LEU A 83 -19.15 -11.39 -16.13
CA LEU A 83 -20.20 -10.36 -15.99
C LEU A 83 -19.98 -9.20 -16.98
N TYR A 84 -18.74 -8.78 -17.17
CA TYR A 84 -18.37 -7.70 -18.07
C TYR A 84 -17.06 -8.00 -18.77
N SER A 85 -16.88 -7.48 -19.97
CA SER A 85 -15.65 -7.64 -20.73
C SER A 85 -15.21 -6.34 -21.34
N ARG A 86 -13.90 -6.16 -21.45
CA ARG A 86 -13.30 -5.00 -22.10
C ARG A 86 -12.20 -5.43 -23.06
N PRO A 87 -12.27 -5.05 -24.35
CA PRO A 87 -11.16 -5.16 -25.26
C PRO A 87 -9.98 -4.29 -24.80
N VAL A 88 -8.78 -4.85 -24.83
CA VAL A 88 -7.54 -4.24 -24.38
C VAL A 88 -6.46 -4.52 -25.43
N HIS A 89 -5.75 -3.47 -25.83
CA HIS A 89 -4.53 -3.57 -26.59
C HIS A 89 -3.35 -3.69 -25.62
N ARG A 90 -2.60 -4.78 -25.70
CA ARG A 90 -1.53 -5.12 -24.76
C ARG A 90 -0.18 -5.19 -25.48
N ILE A 91 0.82 -4.56 -24.88
CA ILE A 91 2.20 -4.53 -25.37
C ILE A 91 3.11 -5.06 -24.27
N ASP A 92 3.69 -6.25 -24.47
CA ASP A 92 4.70 -6.82 -23.60
C ASP A 92 6.07 -6.25 -23.99
N ILE A 93 6.81 -5.73 -23.02
CA ILE A 93 8.09 -5.04 -23.21
C ILE A 93 9.20 -5.69 -22.39
N ALA A 94 10.40 -5.64 -22.93
CA ALA A 94 11.64 -5.80 -22.18
C ALA A 94 12.26 -4.42 -21.95
N TYR A 95 12.77 -4.17 -20.75
CA TYR A 95 13.30 -2.87 -20.34
C TYR A 95 14.55 -3.03 -19.46
N PRO A 96 15.49 -2.06 -19.49
CA PRO A 96 16.68 -2.09 -18.65
C PRO A 96 16.33 -1.84 -17.18
N SER A 97 16.92 -2.62 -16.28
CA SER A 97 16.78 -2.47 -14.84
C SER A 97 17.99 -3.09 -14.12
N LYS A 98 17.80 -3.54 -12.86
CA LYS A 98 18.84 -4.15 -12.03
C LYS A 98 18.38 -5.47 -11.43
N ASP A 99 19.32 -6.40 -11.29
CA ASP A 99 19.11 -7.62 -10.51
C ASP A 99 19.09 -7.31 -8.99
N PRO A 100 18.75 -8.29 -8.13
CA PRO A 100 18.72 -8.08 -6.68
C PRO A 100 20.08 -7.74 -6.04
N LYS A 101 21.17 -7.91 -6.78
CA LYS A 101 22.54 -7.55 -6.36
C LYS A 101 22.96 -6.18 -6.89
N GLY A 102 22.07 -5.48 -7.60
CA GLY A 102 22.31 -4.16 -8.17
C GLY A 102 23.04 -4.16 -9.52
N ASN A 103 23.28 -5.33 -10.13
CA ASN A 103 23.92 -5.41 -11.44
C ASN A 103 22.91 -5.07 -12.54
N PRO A 104 23.32 -4.39 -13.63
CA PRO A 104 22.45 -4.16 -14.77
C PRO A 104 21.90 -5.48 -15.34
N THR A 105 20.60 -5.53 -15.57
CA THR A 105 19.90 -6.63 -16.23
C THR A 105 18.77 -6.09 -17.10
N GLU A 106 18.20 -6.94 -17.95
CA GLU A 106 16.92 -6.66 -18.58
C GLU A 106 15.83 -7.37 -17.77
N LEU A 107 14.68 -6.71 -17.62
CA LEU A 107 13.45 -7.28 -17.09
C LEU A 107 12.34 -7.17 -18.12
N SER A 108 11.20 -7.81 -17.85
CA SER A 108 10.01 -7.71 -18.70
C SER A 108 8.78 -7.29 -17.92
N GLY A 109 7.80 -6.77 -18.64
CA GLY A 109 6.52 -6.29 -18.12
C GLY A 109 5.57 -5.99 -19.27
N TYR A 110 4.38 -5.47 -18.98
CA TYR A 110 3.42 -5.11 -20.01
C TYR A 110 2.83 -3.71 -19.81
N VAL A 111 2.35 -3.16 -20.92
CA VAL A 111 1.50 -1.97 -20.98
C VAL A 111 0.15 -2.39 -21.58
N ALA A 112 -0.93 -2.28 -20.81
CA ALA A 112 -2.27 -2.66 -21.22
C ALA A 112 -3.15 -1.42 -21.33
N ILE A 113 -3.67 -1.17 -22.53
CA ILE A 113 -4.41 0.03 -22.91
C ILE A 113 -5.81 -0.40 -23.35
N PRO A 114 -6.90 0.16 -22.78
CA PRO A 114 -8.23 -0.10 -23.32
C PRO A 114 -8.30 0.15 -24.83
N ALA A 115 -8.93 -0.74 -25.60
CA ALA A 115 -8.88 -0.64 -27.07
C ALA A 115 -9.52 0.66 -27.61
N ASP A 116 -10.54 1.17 -26.93
CA ASP A 116 -11.19 2.45 -27.22
C ASP A 116 -10.30 3.67 -26.90
N VAL A 117 -9.39 3.52 -25.94
CA VAL A 117 -8.34 4.50 -25.65
C VAL A 117 -7.22 4.40 -26.69
N TYR A 118 -6.81 3.18 -27.05
CA TYR A 118 -5.76 2.94 -28.05
C TYR A 118 -6.16 3.43 -29.45
N SER A 119 -7.43 3.28 -29.85
CA SER A 119 -7.94 3.80 -31.13
C SER A 119 -8.17 5.32 -31.13
N GLY A 120 -8.05 5.98 -29.97
CA GLY A 120 -8.30 7.41 -29.80
C GLY A 120 -9.79 7.79 -29.72
N GLU A 121 -10.69 6.82 -29.53
CA GLU A 121 -12.12 7.06 -29.34
C GLU A 121 -12.46 7.61 -27.94
N GLN A 122 -11.61 7.30 -26.95
CA GLN A 122 -11.73 7.76 -25.56
C GLN A 122 -10.43 8.40 -25.07
N PRO A 123 -10.50 9.41 -24.18
CA PRO A 123 -9.31 10.00 -23.59
C PRO A 123 -8.67 9.05 -22.57
N VAL A 124 -7.38 9.26 -22.31
CA VAL A 124 -6.64 8.55 -21.24
C VAL A 124 -6.85 9.31 -19.92
N ASP A 125 -7.40 8.63 -18.90
CA ASP A 125 -7.55 9.20 -17.56
C ASP A 125 -6.21 9.26 -16.82
N GLY A 126 -5.40 8.22 -16.94
CA GLY A 126 -4.13 8.09 -16.24
C GLY A 126 -3.44 6.75 -16.45
N ILE A 127 -2.39 6.52 -15.66
CA ILE A 127 -1.66 5.26 -15.57
C ILE A 127 -1.87 4.66 -14.16
N ILE A 128 -2.11 3.37 -14.10
CA ILE A 128 -1.98 2.57 -12.87
C ILE A 128 -0.70 1.76 -12.99
N LEU A 129 0.29 2.09 -12.17
CA LEU A 129 1.43 1.21 -11.90
C LEU A 129 0.94 0.11 -10.95
N TYR A 130 0.67 -1.06 -11.51
CA TYR A 130 0.17 -2.20 -10.75
C TYR A 130 1.32 -3.15 -10.40
N ASN A 131 1.37 -3.54 -9.14
CA ASN A 131 2.35 -4.49 -8.61
C ASN A 131 1.59 -5.78 -8.29
N HIS A 132 1.87 -6.85 -9.04
CA HIS A 132 1.13 -8.10 -8.94
C HIS A 132 1.35 -8.80 -7.60
N TYR A 133 0.37 -9.61 -7.20
CA TYR A 133 0.50 -10.44 -6.00
C TYR A 133 1.38 -11.66 -6.26
N THR A 134 1.49 -12.52 -5.25
CA THR A 134 2.41 -13.65 -5.23
C THR A 134 2.22 -14.58 -6.41
N GLN A 135 3.30 -14.77 -7.16
CA GLN A 135 3.38 -15.74 -8.23
C GLN A 135 4.44 -16.78 -7.87
N LEU A 136 4.27 -17.98 -8.43
CA LEU A 136 5.23 -19.07 -8.25
C LEU A 136 5.38 -19.87 -9.55
N ASN A 137 4.28 -20.08 -10.26
CA ASN A 137 4.31 -20.66 -11.59
C ASN A 137 4.86 -19.63 -12.57
N PHE A 138 5.81 -20.03 -13.42
CA PHE A 138 6.38 -19.11 -14.39
C PHE A 138 5.37 -18.66 -15.44
N ASN A 139 4.33 -19.45 -15.71
CA ASN A 139 3.25 -19.06 -16.62
C ASN A 139 2.29 -18.02 -16.02
N ASP A 140 2.34 -17.81 -14.70
CA ASP A 140 1.55 -16.76 -14.04
C ASP A 140 2.20 -15.38 -14.16
N ALA A 141 3.44 -15.30 -14.66
CA ALA A 141 4.13 -14.03 -14.91
C ALA A 141 3.22 -13.07 -15.70
N PRO A 142 3.18 -11.76 -15.36
CA PRO A 142 2.36 -10.77 -16.04
C PRO A 142 2.44 -10.87 -17.57
N THR A 143 3.64 -11.04 -18.15
CA THR A 143 3.87 -11.18 -19.60
C THR A 143 3.46 -12.52 -20.21
N LYS A 144 3.17 -13.56 -19.41
CA LYS A 144 2.84 -14.92 -19.88
C LYS A 144 1.39 -15.34 -19.65
N GLY A 145 0.71 -14.70 -18.71
CA GLY A 145 -0.65 -15.04 -18.31
C GLY A 145 -1.70 -13.99 -18.69
N TYR A 146 -2.96 -14.41 -18.60
CA TYR A 146 -4.11 -13.51 -18.55
C TYR A 146 -4.09 -12.78 -17.22
N ALA A 147 -4.42 -11.49 -17.22
CA ALA A 147 -4.45 -10.65 -16.03
C ALA A 147 -5.24 -11.33 -14.90
N THR A 148 -4.70 -11.29 -13.69
CA THR A 148 -5.38 -11.82 -12.51
C THR A 148 -5.44 -10.68 -11.51
N GLY A 149 -6.59 -10.03 -11.41
CA GLY A 149 -6.77 -8.85 -10.57
C GLY A 149 -6.83 -7.55 -11.38
N GLU A 150 -5.91 -7.31 -12.32
CA GLU A 150 -5.92 -6.08 -13.13
C GLU A 150 -7.07 -6.05 -14.14
N ASP A 151 -7.50 -7.23 -14.58
CA ASP A 151 -8.72 -7.43 -15.36
C ASP A 151 -9.96 -6.90 -14.64
N TYR A 152 -10.06 -7.14 -13.34
CA TYR A 152 -11.12 -6.56 -12.52
C TYR A 152 -11.08 -5.02 -12.53
N VAL A 153 -9.91 -4.40 -12.66
CA VAL A 153 -9.82 -2.94 -12.68
C VAL A 153 -10.31 -2.36 -14.00
N LEU A 154 -9.89 -2.91 -15.15
CA LEU A 154 -10.28 -2.33 -16.45
C LEU A 154 -11.63 -2.81 -16.99
N ALA A 155 -11.98 -4.08 -16.76
CA ALA A 155 -13.16 -4.72 -17.34
C ALA A 155 -14.46 -4.53 -16.54
N ASN A 156 -14.39 -3.81 -15.41
CA ASN A 156 -15.55 -3.52 -14.58
C ASN A 156 -16.59 -2.60 -15.29
N PRO A 157 -17.84 -2.55 -14.81
CA PRO A 157 -18.91 -1.80 -15.48
C PRO A 157 -18.68 -0.29 -15.59
N LEU A 158 -17.86 0.31 -14.72
CA LEU A 158 -17.51 1.73 -14.76
C LEU A 158 -16.52 2.07 -15.88
N ARG A 159 -15.83 1.05 -16.44
CA ARG A 159 -14.91 1.17 -17.57
C ARG A 159 -13.95 2.37 -17.48
N PRO A 160 -13.14 2.49 -16.42
CA PRO A 160 -12.19 3.60 -16.26
C PRO A 160 -11.12 3.59 -17.37
N ASN A 161 -10.73 4.74 -17.93
CA ASN A 161 -9.83 4.83 -19.09
C ASN A 161 -8.36 4.92 -18.68
N TYR A 162 -7.93 4.01 -17.80
CA TYR A 162 -6.55 3.95 -17.34
C TYR A 162 -5.73 2.97 -18.17
N ILE A 163 -4.45 3.28 -18.32
CA ILE A 163 -3.42 2.38 -18.82
C ILE A 163 -2.84 1.62 -17.62
N ILE A 164 -2.77 0.28 -17.70
CA ILE A 164 -2.08 -0.52 -16.68
C ILE A 164 -0.64 -0.75 -17.11
N VAL A 165 0.30 -0.54 -16.20
CA VAL A 165 1.70 -0.91 -16.34
C VAL A 165 2.04 -1.90 -15.24
N CYS A 166 2.57 -3.08 -15.59
CA CYS A 166 2.90 -4.13 -14.64
C CYS A 166 4.22 -4.80 -15.02
N SER A 167 5.16 -4.86 -14.07
CA SER A 167 6.44 -5.54 -14.23
C SER A 167 6.31 -7.01 -13.85
N ASP A 168 7.04 -7.91 -14.51
CA ASP A 168 7.13 -9.33 -14.11
C ASP A 168 7.96 -9.54 -12.83
N PHE A 169 8.85 -8.60 -12.52
CA PHE A 169 9.91 -8.74 -11.51
C PHE A 169 10.98 -9.78 -11.85
N TYR A 170 12.09 -9.68 -11.14
CA TYR A 170 13.23 -10.58 -11.32
C TYR A 170 12.87 -12.01 -10.87
N GLY A 171 13.20 -12.99 -11.70
CA GLY A 171 12.84 -14.40 -11.53
C GLY A 171 11.65 -14.84 -12.38
N PHE A 172 10.94 -13.91 -13.02
CA PHE A 172 9.83 -14.15 -13.93
C PHE A 172 10.09 -13.57 -15.32
N GLY A 173 9.17 -13.84 -16.26
CA GLY A 173 9.25 -13.33 -17.62
C GLY A 173 10.54 -13.75 -18.33
N ILE A 174 11.32 -12.78 -18.80
CA ILE A 174 12.61 -13.04 -19.46
C ILE A 174 13.72 -13.50 -18.49
N THR A 175 13.53 -13.32 -17.18
CA THR A 175 14.47 -13.76 -16.14
C THR A 175 14.00 -15.03 -15.41
N GLU A 176 13.12 -15.79 -16.04
CA GLU A 176 12.65 -17.08 -15.54
C GLU A 176 13.80 -17.99 -15.07
N GLY A 177 13.59 -18.64 -13.92
CA GLY A 177 14.55 -19.61 -13.36
C GLY A 177 15.76 -18.98 -12.69
N LYS A 178 15.81 -17.64 -12.54
CA LYS A 178 16.89 -16.94 -11.83
C LYS A 178 16.69 -16.82 -10.31
N GLY A 179 15.58 -17.34 -9.80
CA GLY A 179 15.17 -17.22 -8.40
C GLY A 179 14.42 -15.90 -8.17
N GLN A 180 13.22 -16.00 -7.59
CA GLN A 180 12.38 -14.83 -7.33
C GLN A 180 12.83 -14.06 -6.10
N SER A 181 12.59 -12.75 -6.11
CA SER A 181 12.89 -11.85 -4.97
C SER A 181 11.62 -11.57 -4.16
N PHE A 182 11.02 -12.63 -3.62
CA PHE A 182 9.77 -12.52 -2.87
C PHE A 182 9.95 -11.66 -1.60
N CYS A 183 9.16 -10.59 -1.49
CA CYS A 183 9.22 -9.61 -0.40
C CYS A 183 10.64 -9.08 -0.11
N TYR A 184 11.39 -8.77 -1.19
CA TYR A 184 12.75 -8.21 -1.13
C TYR A 184 12.76 -6.86 -1.87
N GLY A 185 12.47 -5.79 -1.13
CA GLY A 185 11.91 -4.56 -1.70
C GLY A 185 12.80 -3.75 -2.64
N GLU A 186 14.12 -3.74 -2.48
CA GLU A 186 14.98 -2.89 -3.33
C GLU A 186 14.90 -3.30 -4.82
N ALA A 187 14.89 -4.60 -5.09
CA ALA A 187 14.85 -5.13 -6.46
C ALA A 187 13.49 -4.88 -7.11
N ASN A 188 12.40 -5.31 -6.45
CA ASN A 188 11.06 -5.20 -7.02
C ASN A 188 10.61 -3.73 -7.13
N GLY A 189 10.92 -2.90 -6.14
CA GLY A 189 10.59 -1.47 -6.18
C GLY A 189 11.29 -0.74 -7.32
N GLN A 190 12.55 -1.07 -7.61
CA GLN A 190 13.27 -0.50 -8.76
C GLN A 190 12.70 -1.02 -10.08
N ALA A 191 12.41 -2.33 -10.17
CA ALA A 191 11.78 -2.92 -11.35
C ALA A 191 10.44 -2.26 -11.70
N SER A 192 9.57 -2.00 -10.72
CA SER A 192 8.31 -1.28 -10.94
C SER A 192 8.52 0.12 -11.50
N ILE A 193 9.46 0.89 -10.95
CA ILE A 193 9.75 2.25 -11.39
C ILE A 193 10.38 2.26 -12.79
N ASP A 194 11.33 1.36 -13.06
CA ASP A 194 11.95 1.25 -14.38
C ASP A 194 10.92 0.83 -15.44
N CYS A 195 10.00 -0.08 -15.11
CA CYS A 195 8.89 -0.47 -15.98
C CYS A 195 7.96 0.72 -16.27
N LEU A 196 7.65 1.56 -15.27
CA LEU A 196 6.87 2.77 -15.46
C LEU A 196 7.57 3.77 -16.39
N LEU A 197 8.87 3.98 -16.19
CA LEU A 197 9.66 4.87 -17.04
C LEU A 197 9.73 4.36 -18.49
N ALA A 198 9.92 3.05 -18.67
CA ALA A 198 9.88 2.42 -19.99
C ALA A 198 8.50 2.56 -20.66
N ALA A 199 7.42 2.31 -19.91
CA ALA A 199 6.06 2.48 -20.41
C ALA A 199 5.79 3.93 -20.85
N ARG A 200 6.22 4.92 -20.06
CA ARG A 200 6.09 6.34 -20.43
C ARG A 200 6.83 6.68 -21.72
N ALA A 201 8.07 6.23 -21.85
CA ALA A 201 8.85 6.43 -23.08
C ALA A 201 8.19 5.78 -24.30
N LEU A 202 7.62 4.58 -24.15
CA LEU A 202 6.85 3.90 -25.20
C LEU A 202 5.57 4.66 -25.56
N LEU A 203 4.80 5.13 -24.57
CA LEU A 203 3.57 5.88 -24.81
C LEU A 203 3.86 7.20 -25.54
N ASP A 204 4.91 7.91 -25.13
CA ASP A 204 5.34 9.16 -25.77
C ASP A 204 5.77 8.92 -27.23
N ASP A 205 6.52 7.84 -27.50
CA ASP A 205 6.91 7.44 -28.87
C ASP A 205 5.70 7.14 -29.76
N ARG A 206 4.67 6.51 -29.19
CA ARG A 206 3.41 6.20 -29.89
C ARG A 206 2.42 7.37 -29.95
N GLY A 207 2.74 8.50 -29.35
CA GLY A 207 1.84 9.66 -29.27
C GLY A 207 0.59 9.40 -28.43
N ILE A 208 0.63 8.45 -27.50
CA ILE A 208 -0.46 8.13 -26.58
C ILE A 208 -0.27 8.96 -25.32
N SER A 209 -1.29 9.73 -24.94
CA SER A 209 -1.26 10.53 -23.70
C SER A 209 -1.07 9.62 -22.48
N GLN A 210 -0.31 10.08 -21.49
CA GLN A 210 -0.18 9.39 -20.19
C GLN A 210 -1.40 9.64 -19.27
N GLY A 211 -2.31 10.53 -19.68
CA GLY A 211 -3.42 10.98 -18.86
C GLY A 211 -3.00 11.96 -17.76
N LYS A 212 -3.91 12.21 -16.82
CA LYS A 212 -3.71 13.17 -15.72
C LYS A 212 -3.24 12.50 -14.44
N PHE A 213 -3.70 11.27 -14.19
CA PHE A 213 -3.49 10.59 -12.92
C PHE A 213 -2.40 9.53 -13.01
N LEU A 214 -1.64 9.37 -11.93
CA LEU A 214 -0.74 8.25 -11.71
C LEU A 214 -1.07 7.58 -10.38
N VAL A 215 -1.53 6.33 -10.44
CA VAL A 215 -1.87 5.53 -9.26
C VAL A 215 -0.85 4.41 -9.10
N ASN A 216 -0.28 4.25 -7.91
CA ASN A 216 0.52 3.09 -7.55
C ASN A 216 -0.37 2.12 -6.76
N ALA A 217 -0.44 0.86 -7.17
CA ALA A 217 -1.38 -0.09 -6.60
C ALA A 217 -0.76 -1.48 -6.41
N GLY A 218 -1.19 -2.19 -5.36
CA GLY A 218 -0.82 -3.59 -5.15
C GLY A 218 -1.51 -4.23 -3.95
N TYR A 219 -1.74 -5.54 -4.01
CA TYR A 219 -2.33 -6.33 -2.93
C TYR A 219 -1.44 -7.51 -2.55
N SER A 220 -1.49 -7.96 -1.30
CA SER A 220 -0.64 -9.03 -0.78
C SER A 220 0.85 -8.64 -0.89
N SER A 221 1.71 -9.52 -1.39
CA SER A 221 3.10 -9.18 -1.78
C SER A 221 3.19 -8.00 -2.75
N GLY A 222 2.23 -7.85 -3.68
CA GLY A 222 2.16 -6.68 -4.55
C GLY A 222 1.97 -5.37 -3.77
N GLY A 223 1.30 -5.41 -2.61
CA GLY A 223 1.20 -4.25 -1.72
C GLY A 223 2.54 -3.90 -1.08
N TYR A 224 3.36 -4.91 -0.74
CA TYR A 224 4.75 -4.70 -0.30
C TYR A 224 5.59 -4.08 -1.43
N ASP A 225 5.49 -4.60 -2.65
CA ASP A 225 6.23 -4.12 -3.81
C ASP A 225 5.79 -2.71 -4.24
N ALA A 226 4.50 -2.37 -4.11
CA ALA A 226 4.01 -1.01 -4.31
C ALA A 226 4.63 -0.02 -3.32
N ILE A 227 4.75 -0.38 -2.04
CA ILE A 227 5.44 0.46 -1.05
C ILE A 227 6.95 0.51 -1.32
N ALA A 228 7.54 -0.57 -1.82
CA ALA A 228 8.93 -0.56 -2.26
C ALA A 228 9.16 0.41 -3.44
N ALA A 229 8.25 0.42 -4.43
CA ALA A 229 8.25 1.36 -5.54
C ALA A 229 8.06 2.81 -5.05
N GLN A 230 7.17 3.03 -4.07
CA GLN A 230 7.01 4.33 -3.43
C GLN A 230 8.30 4.80 -2.74
N LYS A 231 9.00 3.91 -2.02
CA LYS A 231 10.30 4.22 -1.41
C LYS A 231 11.33 4.61 -2.48
N VAL A 232 11.45 3.83 -3.55
CA VAL A 232 12.36 4.13 -4.65
C VAL A 232 12.02 5.49 -5.26
N ARG A 233 10.74 5.77 -5.49
CA ARG A 233 10.26 7.08 -5.94
C ARG A 233 10.67 8.19 -4.98
N ASP A 234 10.38 8.06 -3.68
CA ASP A 234 10.64 9.12 -2.71
C ASP A 234 12.13 9.45 -2.55
N MET A 235 12.99 8.44 -2.77
CA MET A 235 14.43 8.54 -2.61
C MET A 235 15.18 8.95 -3.88
N LYS A 236 14.69 8.56 -5.07
CA LYS A 236 15.42 8.72 -6.34
C LYS A 236 14.68 9.55 -7.39
N TYR A 237 13.34 9.55 -7.37
CA TYR A 237 12.50 10.11 -8.44
C TYR A 237 11.42 11.08 -7.91
N ARG A 238 11.66 11.70 -6.75
CA ARG A 238 10.68 12.57 -6.07
C ARG A 238 10.21 13.73 -6.96
N ASP A 239 11.11 14.26 -7.78
CA ASP A 239 10.86 15.41 -8.65
C ASP A 239 10.30 15.00 -10.04
N GLU A 240 10.34 13.71 -10.38
CA GLU A 240 9.97 13.19 -11.71
C GLU A 240 8.66 12.37 -11.70
N ILE A 241 8.35 11.76 -10.56
CA ILE A 241 7.19 10.90 -10.38
C ILE A 241 6.43 11.45 -9.18
N SER A 242 5.13 11.66 -9.31
CA SER A 242 4.23 11.92 -8.19
C SER A 242 3.04 11.01 -8.32
N PHE A 243 2.78 10.21 -7.29
CA PHE A 243 1.58 9.38 -7.25
C PHE A 243 0.43 10.20 -6.69
N ASP A 244 -0.68 10.27 -7.43
CA ASP A 244 -1.92 10.88 -6.92
C ASP A 244 -2.43 10.09 -5.72
N LYS A 245 -2.35 8.75 -5.80
CA LYS A 245 -2.64 7.82 -4.72
C LYS A 245 -1.77 6.57 -4.82
N THR A 246 -1.33 6.09 -3.66
CA THR A 246 -0.76 4.76 -3.44
C THR A 246 -1.77 3.93 -2.68
N ILE A 247 -2.35 2.93 -3.35
CA ILE A 247 -3.46 2.12 -2.87
C ILE A 247 -2.95 0.69 -2.65
N VAL A 248 -2.79 0.31 -1.39
CA VAL A 248 -2.19 -0.97 -1.03
C VAL A 248 -3.08 -1.77 -0.09
N GLY A 249 -2.97 -3.09 -0.11
CA GLY A 249 -3.62 -3.91 0.90
C GLY A 249 -3.00 -5.26 1.14
N GLY A 250 -3.30 -5.87 2.29
CA GLY A 250 -2.82 -7.19 2.68
C GLY A 250 -1.29 -7.31 2.73
N LEU A 251 -0.54 -6.26 3.04
CA LEU A 251 0.90 -6.17 2.71
C LEU A 251 1.88 -6.54 3.84
N PRO A 252 2.88 -7.40 3.60
CA PRO A 252 3.89 -7.76 4.61
C PRO A 252 5.01 -6.69 4.75
N PHE A 253 4.66 -5.42 5.01
CA PHE A 253 5.63 -4.30 5.14
C PHE A 253 6.81 -4.58 6.09
N ASP A 254 6.56 -5.10 7.29
CA ASP A 254 7.63 -5.56 8.20
C ASP A 254 7.70 -7.09 8.16
N VAL A 255 8.56 -7.60 7.28
CA VAL A 255 8.73 -9.03 7.02
C VAL A 255 9.22 -9.78 8.26
N GLU A 256 10.03 -9.14 9.12
CA GLU A 256 10.44 -9.76 10.39
C GLU A 256 9.25 -9.91 11.33
N GLU A 257 8.40 -8.88 11.44
CA GLU A 257 7.18 -8.93 12.25
C GLU A 257 6.24 -10.03 11.75
N ALA A 258 6.02 -10.12 10.43
CA ALA A 258 5.21 -11.18 9.82
C ALA A 258 5.80 -12.58 10.12
N PHE A 259 7.13 -12.73 10.03
CA PHE A 259 7.82 -13.97 10.37
C PHE A 259 7.68 -14.33 11.86
N ASN A 260 7.74 -13.34 12.75
CA ASN A 260 7.57 -13.54 14.19
C ASN A 260 6.14 -13.98 14.54
N ASP A 261 5.14 -13.37 13.93
CA ASP A 261 3.72 -13.68 14.15
C ASP A 261 3.39 -15.13 13.79
N VAL A 262 3.89 -15.60 12.64
CA VAL A 262 3.73 -17.00 12.22
C VAL A 262 4.43 -17.96 13.19
N ILE A 263 5.59 -17.59 13.76
CA ILE A 263 6.28 -18.41 14.77
C ILE A 263 5.59 -18.37 16.13
N SER A 264 5.03 -17.23 16.57
CA SER A 264 4.29 -17.17 17.82
C SER A 264 3.04 -18.05 17.77
N ASP A 265 2.39 -18.07 16.61
CA ASP A 265 1.20 -18.87 16.32
C ASP A 265 1.55 -20.22 15.68
N LYS A 266 2.75 -20.76 15.93
CA LYS A 266 3.27 -21.99 15.28
C LYS A 266 2.37 -23.24 15.41
N ASP A 267 1.48 -23.25 16.39
CA ASP A 267 0.55 -24.36 16.68
C ASP A 267 -0.84 -24.12 16.04
N ASP A 268 -1.07 -22.94 15.43
CA ASP A 268 -2.28 -22.62 14.68
C ASP A 268 -2.22 -23.28 13.30
N ASN A 269 -3.23 -24.11 13.00
CA ASN A 269 -3.35 -24.86 11.75
C ASN A 269 -4.29 -24.17 10.73
N GLU A 270 -4.79 -22.98 11.04
CA GLU A 270 -5.58 -22.16 10.13
C GLU A 270 -4.70 -21.17 9.33
N LYS A 271 -3.45 -20.94 9.74
CA LYS A 271 -2.50 -20.05 9.03
C LYS A 271 -2.06 -20.65 7.69
N GLU A 272 -1.96 -19.82 6.65
CA GLU A 272 -1.43 -20.25 5.36
C GLU A 272 0.12 -20.24 5.34
N LEU A 273 0.73 -21.42 5.25
CA LEU A 273 2.19 -21.59 5.41
C LEU A 273 3.04 -21.40 4.12
N PHE A 274 2.45 -21.17 2.95
CA PHE A 274 3.24 -21.01 1.72
C PHE A 274 4.15 -19.77 1.77
N GLY A 275 3.67 -18.66 2.36
CA GLY A 275 4.41 -17.40 2.44
C GLY A 275 5.69 -17.52 3.26
N ILE A 276 5.67 -18.28 4.36
CA ILE A 276 6.86 -18.50 5.18
C ILE A 276 7.95 -19.27 4.41
N LEU A 277 7.56 -20.26 3.60
CA LEU A 277 8.52 -21.03 2.78
C LEU A 277 9.15 -20.15 1.69
N MET A 278 8.36 -19.28 1.05
CA MET A 278 8.85 -18.35 0.04
C MET A 278 9.77 -17.27 0.62
N ILE A 279 9.47 -16.77 1.83
CA ILE A 279 10.35 -15.86 2.56
C ILE A 279 11.69 -16.54 2.89
N LEU A 280 11.65 -17.78 3.38
CA LEU A 280 12.88 -18.54 3.67
C LEU A 280 13.75 -18.70 2.42
N ASP A 281 13.15 -19.07 1.28
CA ASP A 281 13.86 -19.23 0.01
C ASP A 281 14.47 -17.91 -0.49
N SER A 282 13.63 -16.87 -0.62
CA SER A 282 14.01 -15.55 -1.13
C SER A 282 15.17 -14.95 -0.33
N TYR A 283 15.09 -14.97 1.00
CA TYR A 283 16.14 -14.39 1.84
C TYR A 283 17.40 -15.27 1.89
N ASN A 284 17.28 -16.60 1.81
CA ASN A 284 18.43 -17.48 1.69
C ASN A 284 19.24 -17.20 0.41
N ILE A 285 18.55 -17.03 -0.72
CA ILE A 285 19.16 -16.75 -2.03
C ILE A 285 19.75 -15.34 -2.06
N ASN A 286 18.95 -14.32 -1.72
CA ASN A 286 19.34 -12.92 -1.92
C ASN A 286 20.38 -12.43 -0.91
N ALA A 287 20.30 -12.88 0.35
CA ALA A 287 21.30 -12.56 1.37
C ALA A 287 22.48 -13.54 1.38
N GLY A 288 22.47 -14.59 0.55
CA GLY A 288 23.54 -15.57 0.45
C GLY A 288 23.80 -16.33 1.75
N LEU A 289 22.73 -16.74 2.44
CA LEU A 289 22.82 -17.33 3.78
C LEU A 289 23.39 -18.75 3.77
N GLY A 290 23.29 -19.47 2.64
CA GLY A 290 23.84 -20.81 2.47
C GLY A 290 23.13 -21.88 3.31
N LEU A 291 21.85 -21.67 3.61
CA LEU A 291 21.03 -22.62 4.38
C LEU A 291 20.55 -23.75 3.46
N ASP A 292 20.68 -24.99 3.94
CA ASP A 292 20.03 -26.17 3.37
C ASP A 292 18.58 -26.22 3.87
N LEU A 293 17.70 -25.45 3.21
CA LEU A 293 16.30 -25.33 3.61
C LEU A 293 15.55 -26.67 3.65
N PRO A 294 15.69 -27.59 2.65
CA PRO A 294 15.06 -28.92 2.72
C PRO A 294 15.38 -29.69 4.01
N SER A 295 16.62 -29.62 4.51
CA SER A 295 17.02 -30.28 5.77
C SER A 295 16.36 -29.70 7.03
N MET A 296 15.82 -28.47 6.94
CA MET A 296 15.17 -27.75 8.03
C MET A 296 13.64 -27.87 8.00
N LEU A 297 13.11 -28.64 7.05
CA LEU A 297 11.68 -28.89 6.89
C LEU A 297 11.34 -30.34 7.27
N LYS A 298 10.04 -30.60 7.41
CA LYS A 298 9.44 -31.93 7.58
C LYS A 298 8.64 -32.29 6.32
N GLU A 299 8.32 -33.57 6.15
CA GLU A 299 7.48 -33.99 5.03
C GLU A 299 6.04 -33.44 5.17
N PRO A 300 5.37 -33.07 4.06
CA PRO A 300 5.81 -33.23 2.67
C PRO A 300 6.73 -32.11 2.15
N ALA A 301 6.92 -31.02 2.90
CA ALA A 301 7.66 -29.85 2.44
C ALA A 301 9.14 -30.15 2.16
N ALA A 302 9.79 -30.97 2.98
CA ALA A 302 11.20 -31.31 2.84
C ALA A 302 11.56 -31.90 1.46
N SER A 303 10.84 -32.93 1.01
CA SER A 303 11.12 -33.57 -0.28
C SER A 303 10.62 -32.77 -1.50
N LYS A 304 9.69 -31.84 -1.28
CA LYS A 304 9.06 -31.04 -2.35
C LYS A 304 9.62 -29.63 -2.51
N PHE A 305 10.41 -29.13 -1.56
CA PHE A 305 10.81 -27.73 -1.49
C PHE A 305 11.40 -27.19 -2.80
N ASP A 306 12.44 -27.81 -3.33
CA ASP A 306 13.11 -27.34 -4.55
C ASP A 306 12.19 -27.43 -5.77
N GLU A 307 11.37 -28.47 -5.84
CA GLU A 307 10.38 -28.64 -6.90
C GLU A 307 9.30 -27.54 -6.83
N TRP A 308 8.80 -27.22 -5.64
CA TRP A 308 7.83 -26.16 -5.43
C TRP A 308 8.41 -24.77 -5.72
N MET A 309 9.59 -24.45 -5.19
CA MET A 309 10.14 -23.10 -5.22
C MET A 309 10.82 -22.75 -6.55
N HIS A 310 11.47 -23.72 -7.21
CA HIS A 310 12.41 -23.42 -8.29
C HIS A 310 12.04 -24.03 -9.65
N SER A 311 11.10 -24.98 -9.72
CA SER A 311 10.70 -25.56 -11.01
C SER A 311 9.81 -24.65 -11.85
N GLY A 312 9.12 -23.69 -11.21
CA GLY A 312 8.12 -22.82 -11.81
C GLY A 312 6.89 -23.52 -12.36
N LYS A 313 6.64 -24.77 -11.96
CA LYS A 313 5.45 -25.55 -12.36
C LYS A 313 4.29 -25.45 -11.38
N TYR A 314 4.58 -25.07 -10.14
CA TYR A 314 3.63 -25.08 -9.04
C TYR A 314 3.09 -23.68 -8.77
N THR A 315 1.82 -23.61 -8.43
CA THR A 315 1.15 -22.41 -7.97
C THR A 315 1.22 -22.31 -6.45
N THR A 316 0.89 -21.14 -5.90
CA THR A 316 0.70 -21.01 -4.44
C THR A 316 -0.44 -21.90 -3.95
N GLN A 317 -1.46 -22.16 -4.78
CA GLN A 317 -2.58 -23.02 -4.42
C GLN A 317 -2.14 -24.49 -4.25
N ASP A 318 -1.24 -24.99 -5.10
CA ASP A 318 -0.71 -26.35 -4.97
C ASP A 318 -0.01 -26.56 -3.62
N ILE A 319 0.75 -25.56 -3.15
CA ILE A 319 1.41 -25.60 -1.83
C ILE A 319 0.37 -25.51 -0.71
N LYS A 320 -0.61 -24.60 -0.82
CA LYS A 320 -1.69 -24.46 0.17
C LYS A 320 -2.44 -25.78 0.35
N ASP A 321 -2.78 -26.44 -0.75
CA ASP A 321 -3.49 -27.73 -0.72
C ASP A 321 -2.63 -28.84 -0.09
N ALA A 322 -1.32 -28.86 -0.39
CA ALA A 322 -0.39 -29.84 0.17
C ALA A 322 -0.13 -29.67 1.67
N LEU A 323 -0.23 -28.44 2.20
CA LEU A 323 0.02 -28.12 3.61
C LEU A 323 -1.27 -27.90 4.43
N LYS A 324 -2.44 -28.11 3.81
CA LYS A 324 -3.74 -27.81 4.42
C LYS A 324 -3.93 -28.52 5.76
N GLY A 325 -4.24 -27.74 6.80
CA GLY A 325 -4.52 -28.24 8.15
C GLY A 325 -3.29 -28.66 8.96
N LEU A 326 -2.09 -28.44 8.43
CA LEU A 326 -0.83 -28.59 9.17
C LEU A 326 -0.51 -27.28 9.91
N ALA A 327 -0.06 -27.39 11.15
CA ALA A 327 0.52 -26.25 11.86
C ALA A 327 1.99 -26.06 11.45
N LEU A 328 2.58 -24.90 11.74
CA LEU A 328 4.00 -24.66 11.44
C LEU A 328 4.90 -25.73 12.09
N THR A 329 4.55 -26.18 13.29
CA THR A 329 5.25 -27.27 14.00
C THR A 329 5.29 -28.59 13.24
N ASP A 330 4.34 -28.83 12.34
CA ASP A 330 4.29 -30.03 11.51
C ASP A 330 5.13 -29.91 10.25
N VAL A 331 5.42 -28.68 9.81
CA VAL A 331 6.10 -28.37 8.54
C VAL A 331 7.58 -28.08 8.71
N VAL A 332 8.00 -27.48 9.83
CA VAL A 332 9.40 -27.08 10.05
C VAL A 332 10.05 -27.81 11.22
N GLN A 333 11.38 -27.89 11.20
CA GLN A 333 12.18 -28.41 12.31
C GLN A 333 12.28 -27.38 13.45
N ASP A 334 12.59 -27.87 14.66
CA ASP A 334 12.81 -27.05 15.87
C ASP A 334 13.81 -25.90 15.67
N THR A 335 14.75 -26.06 14.73
CA THR A 335 15.76 -25.06 14.37
C THR A 335 15.14 -23.78 13.82
N LEU A 336 13.95 -23.84 13.22
CA LEU A 336 13.21 -22.70 12.67
C LEU A 336 12.12 -22.17 13.63
N LEU A 337 11.77 -22.91 14.68
CA LEU A 337 10.75 -22.50 15.67
C LEU A 337 11.32 -21.69 16.84
N LYS A 338 12.60 -21.91 17.17
CA LYS A 338 13.23 -21.31 18.34
C LYS A 338 13.82 -19.95 17.98
N SER A 339 13.30 -18.88 18.57
CA SER A 339 13.83 -17.51 18.40
C SER A 339 15.31 -17.39 18.78
N SER A 340 15.79 -18.21 19.70
CA SER A 340 17.20 -18.30 20.12
C SER A 340 18.10 -19.09 19.15
N SER A 341 17.53 -19.72 18.12
CA SER A 341 18.30 -20.45 17.12
C SER A 341 19.23 -19.49 16.35
N PRO A 342 20.50 -19.86 16.13
CA PRO A 342 21.41 -19.09 15.27
C PRO A 342 20.87 -18.92 13.86
N VAL A 343 20.15 -19.93 13.33
CA VAL A 343 19.55 -19.89 11.99
C VAL A 343 18.44 -18.84 11.94
N VAL A 344 17.53 -18.84 12.91
CA VAL A 344 16.45 -17.84 13.00
C VAL A 344 17.03 -16.44 13.18
N SER A 345 18.07 -16.30 14.00
CA SER A 345 18.75 -15.01 14.22
C SER A 345 19.38 -14.48 12.92
N LEU A 346 20.00 -15.36 12.13
CA LEU A 346 20.59 -15.03 10.84
C LEU A 346 19.53 -14.60 9.81
N ILE A 347 18.44 -15.36 9.69
CA ILE A 347 17.31 -15.04 8.79
C ILE A 347 16.71 -13.68 9.16
N LYS A 348 16.38 -13.47 10.43
CA LYS A 348 15.82 -12.18 10.89
C LYS A 348 16.78 -11.02 10.69
N LYS A 349 18.09 -11.25 10.85
CA LYS A 349 19.09 -10.22 10.52
C LYS A 349 19.00 -9.83 9.05
N SER A 350 18.92 -10.81 8.14
CA SER A 350 18.80 -10.52 6.71
C SER A 350 17.53 -9.72 6.37
N MET A 351 16.40 -10.00 7.05
CA MET A 351 15.16 -9.21 6.94
C MET A 351 15.36 -7.77 7.40
N ARG A 352 16.02 -7.57 8.55
CA ARG A 352 16.31 -6.22 9.08
C ARG A 352 17.25 -5.44 8.19
N ASP A 353 18.25 -6.08 7.60
CA ASP A 353 19.26 -5.39 6.77
C ASP A 353 18.61 -4.72 5.56
N VAL A 354 17.55 -5.31 4.99
CA VAL A 354 16.85 -4.83 3.78
C VAL A 354 15.43 -4.31 4.03
N ALA A 355 15.05 -4.10 5.30
CA ALA A 355 13.71 -3.66 5.66
C ALA A 355 13.32 -2.36 4.94
N LEU A 356 12.07 -2.26 4.48
CA LEU A 356 11.60 -1.09 3.71
C LEU A 356 11.76 0.22 4.47
N LYS A 357 11.57 0.22 5.79
CA LYS A 357 11.76 1.41 6.66
C LYS A 357 13.19 1.95 6.70
N ASN A 358 14.19 1.14 6.36
CA ASN A 358 15.59 1.57 6.42
C ASN A 358 15.87 2.67 5.40
N ASP A 359 16.48 3.77 5.85
CA ASP A 359 16.90 4.91 5.02
C ASP A 359 15.79 5.55 4.17
N TRP A 360 14.52 5.21 4.40
CA TRP A 360 13.40 5.81 3.69
C TRP A 360 12.99 7.09 4.39
N GLN A 361 12.99 8.20 3.63
CA GLN A 361 12.37 9.46 4.02
C GLN A 361 11.07 9.65 3.21
N PRO A 362 9.90 9.27 3.76
CA PRO A 362 8.62 9.41 3.07
C PRO A 362 8.38 10.85 2.62
N ASP A 363 7.86 11.01 1.40
CA ASP A 363 7.35 12.28 0.95
C ASP A 363 5.94 12.49 1.53
N THR A 364 5.82 13.42 2.48
CA THR A 364 4.59 13.72 3.22
C THR A 364 3.48 14.34 2.37
N THR A 365 3.75 14.64 1.10
CA THR A 365 2.75 15.11 0.13
C THR A 365 2.00 13.98 -0.57
N GLN A 366 2.52 12.74 -0.49
CA GLN A 366 1.94 11.58 -1.16
C GLN A 366 0.75 11.04 -0.37
N ASN A 367 -0.24 10.48 -1.07
CA ASN A 367 -1.45 9.93 -0.45
C ASN A 367 -1.41 8.40 -0.41
N TYR A 368 -1.69 7.82 0.76
CA TYR A 368 -1.72 6.39 0.98
C TYR A 368 -3.12 5.95 1.37
N PHE A 369 -3.58 4.85 0.78
CA PHE A 369 -4.79 4.14 1.17
C PHE A 369 -4.39 2.70 1.47
N VAL A 370 -4.55 2.28 2.71
CA VAL A 370 -4.05 1.02 3.25
C VAL A 370 -5.24 0.16 3.71
N PHE A 371 -5.46 -0.96 3.03
CA PHE A 371 -6.56 -1.88 3.29
C PHE A 371 -6.05 -3.18 3.88
N ASN A 372 -6.57 -3.59 5.04
CA ASN A 372 -6.18 -4.87 5.63
C ASN A 372 -7.32 -5.49 6.40
N LEU A 373 -7.43 -6.81 6.33
CA LEU A 373 -8.29 -7.51 7.24
C LEU A 373 -7.67 -7.53 8.63
N PHE A 374 -8.50 -7.38 9.65
CA PHE A 374 -8.03 -7.37 11.02
C PHE A 374 -7.50 -8.74 11.48
N LYS A 375 -8.09 -9.84 10.96
CA LYS A 375 -7.76 -11.22 11.33
C LYS A 375 -7.11 -12.01 10.20
N ASP A 376 -6.48 -11.32 9.25
CA ASP A 376 -5.88 -11.93 8.06
C ASP A 376 -5.00 -13.14 8.42
N GLU A 377 -5.30 -14.30 7.82
CA GLU A 377 -4.63 -15.57 8.12
C GLU A 377 -3.36 -15.82 7.29
N THR A 378 -3.12 -14.97 6.29
CA THR A 378 -1.99 -15.07 5.36
C THR A 378 -0.95 -14.00 5.66
N VAL A 379 -1.38 -12.75 5.81
CA VAL A 379 -0.50 -11.61 6.06
C VAL A 379 -0.85 -10.93 7.38
N PRO A 380 -0.03 -11.12 8.43
CA PRO A 380 -0.31 -10.58 9.75
C PRO A 380 -0.54 -9.07 9.73
N VAL A 381 -1.67 -8.65 10.27
CA VAL A 381 -2.09 -7.25 10.32
C VAL A 381 -1.06 -6.31 10.97
N ASN A 382 -0.25 -6.83 11.90
CA ASN A 382 0.78 -6.08 12.61
C ASN A 382 1.90 -5.61 11.68
N SER A 383 2.24 -6.40 10.66
CA SER A 383 3.18 -5.98 9.62
C SER A 383 2.64 -4.75 8.87
N CYS A 384 1.34 -4.73 8.56
CA CYS A 384 0.71 -3.57 7.92
C CYS A 384 0.64 -2.35 8.84
N ARG A 385 0.35 -2.55 10.13
CA ARG A 385 0.38 -1.48 11.13
C ARG A 385 1.76 -0.86 11.26
N ALA A 386 2.83 -1.64 11.08
CA ALA A 386 4.19 -1.12 11.10
C ALA A 386 4.42 -0.04 10.03
N LEU A 387 3.81 -0.15 8.84
CA LEU A 387 3.84 0.92 7.82
C LEU A 387 3.16 2.18 8.33
N ILE A 388 1.95 2.04 8.87
CA ILE A 388 1.14 3.17 9.31
C ILE A 388 1.83 3.90 10.46
N ASN A 389 2.36 3.14 11.43
CA ASN A 389 3.12 3.69 12.55
C ASN A 389 4.40 4.38 12.06
N PHE A 390 5.10 3.78 11.10
CA PHE A 390 6.27 4.39 10.48
C PHE A 390 5.94 5.72 9.79
N LEU A 391 4.90 5.77 8.96
CA LEU A 391 4.46 6.99 8.27
C LEU A 391 3.93 8.05 9.25
N SER A 392 3.20 7.64 10.28
CA SER A 392 2.63 8.56 11.29
C SER A 392 3.69 9.25 12.15
N ASN A 393 4.93 8.75 12.19
CA ASN A 393 6.04 9.38 12.89
C ASN A 393 6.61 10.61 12.16
N TYR A 394 6.20 10.87 10.91
CA TYR A 394 6.64 12.05 10.15
C TYR A 394 5.69 13.22 10.40
N ASP A 395 6.23 14.31 10.94
CA ASP A 395 5.46 15.46 11.45
C ASP A 395 4.46 16.04 10.42
N GLY A 396 3.20 16.18 10.85
CA GLY A 396 2.25 17.19 10.37
C GLY A 396 1.20 16.78 9.32
N CYS A 397 1.43 15.73 8.53
CA CYS A 397 0.61 15.47 7.34
C CYS A 397 -0.02 14.07 7.27
N PHE A 398 0.65 13.02 7.75
CA PHE A 398 0.06 11.68 7.82
C PHE A 398 -0.82 11.53 9.05
N LYS A 399 -2.14 11.60 8.84
CA LYS A 399 -3.15 11.33 9.86
C LYS A 399 -3.97 10.14 9.42
N LYS A 400 -4.15 9.13 10.27
CA LYS A 400 -5.06 8.01 10.00
C LYS A 400 -6.49 8.54 9.81
N SER A 401 -7.22 8.04 8.82
CA SER A 401 -8.65 8.26 8.65
C SER A 401 -9.27 7.15 7.81
N ILE A 402 -10.50 6.75 8.13
CA ILE A 402 -11.31 5.85 7.28
C ILE A 402 -12.06 6.62 6.19
N VAL A 403 -12.13 7.95 6.26
CA VAL A 403 -12.88 8.74 5.30
C VAL A 403 -12.00 9.07 4.11
N PRO A 404 -12.43 8.70 2.90
CA PRO A 404 -11.76 9.10 1.67
C PRO A 404 -11.37 10.58 1.66
N GLU A 405 -10.11 10.84 1.34
CA GLU A 405 -9.52 12.15 0.99
C GLU A 405 -9.33 13.15 2.13
N GLN A 406 -9.67 12.80 3.36
CA GLN A 406 -9.48 13.70 4.51
C GLN A 406 -8.02 13.84 4.95
N THR A 407 -7.20 12.85 4.60
CA THR A 407 -5.81 12.76 5.05
C THR A 407 -4.93 12.12 3.98
N HIS A 408 -3.62 12.31 4.12
CA HIS A 408 -2.61 11.64 3.31
C HIS A 408 -2.41 10.15 3.70
N LEU A 409 -3.06 9.66 4.76
CA LEU A 409 -2.94 8.27 5.21
C LEU A 409 -4.30 7.71 5.62
N GLN A 410 -4.86 6.87 4.77
CA GLN A 410 -6.17 6.28 4.98
C GLN A 410 -6.07 4.80 5.23
N THR A 411 -6.88 4.29 6.15
CA THR A 411 -6.70 2.97 6.72
C THR A 411 -8.05 2.28 6.87
N ASN A 412 -8.12 0.97 6.60
CA ASN A 412 -9.37 0.20 6.70
C ASN A 412 -9.12 -1.16 7.36
N PHE A 413 -8.85 -1.14 8.66
CA PHE A 413 -8.60 -2.32 9.51
C PHE A 413 -9.86 -2.83 10.20
N VAL A 414 -11.04 -2.42 9.73
CA VAL A 414 -12.31 -2.67 10.44
C VAL A 414 -13.02 -3.95 10.01
N ILE A 415 -12.40 -4.77 9.15
CA ILE A 415 -13.03 -5.98 8.62
C ILE A 415 -12.46 -7.20 9.36
N PRO A 416 -13.20 -7.79 10.32
CA PRO A 416 -12.75 -8.91 11.15
C PRO A 416 -12.94 -10.23 10.41
N SER A 417 -12.19 -10.43 9.34
CA SER A 417 -12.21 -11.65 8.53
C SER A 417 -10.82 -12.26 8.45
N LYS A 418 -10.76 -13.58 8.32
CA LYS A 418 -9.53 -14.34 8.07
C LYS A 418 -9.17 -14.43 6.59
N GLY A 419 -10.17 -14.47 5.72
CA GLY A 419 -10.01 -14.81 4.31
C GLY A 419 -9.26 -13.76 3.49
N HIS A 420 -7.94 -13.91 3.40
CA HIS A 420 -7.03 -12.99 2.72
C HIS A 420 -7.41 -12.73 1.25
N THR A 421 -7.73 -13.78 0.49
CA THR A 421 -8.02 -13.66 -0.95
C THR A 421 -9.50 -13.36 -1.20
N VAL A 422 -10.40 -14.16 -0.64
CA VAL A 422 -11.84 -14.10 -0.93
C VAL A 422 -12.52 -12.88 -0.31
N VAL A 423 -12.05 -12.41 0.84
CA VAL A 423 -12.62 -11.20 1.47
C VAL A 423 -11.69 -10.02 1.25
N GLY A 424 -10.43 -10.14 1.65
CA GLY A 424 -9.48 -9.02 1.62
C GLY A 424 -9.20 -8.56 0.19
N GLY A 425 -8.91 -9.48 -0.72
CA GLY A 425 -8.69 -9.19 -2.14
C GLY A 425 -9.91 -8.53 -2.79
N ILE A 426 -11.11 -9.09 -2.61
CA ILE A 426 -12.35 -8.51 -3.17
C ILE A 426 -12.58 -7.09 -2.65
N VAL A 427 -12.46 -6.89 -1.33
CA VAL A 427 -12.64 -5.55 -0.73
C VAL A 427 -11.61 -4.57 -1.30
N TYR A 428 -10.34 -4.99 -1.39
CA TYR A 428 -9.29 -4.17 -1.98
C TYR A 428 -9.62 -3.78 -3.43
N PHE A 429 -9.98 -4.73 -4.29
CA PHE A 429 -10.27 -4.46 -5.70
C PHE A 429 -11.49 -3.54 -5.86
N MET A 430 -12.53 -3.72 -5.04
CA MET A 430 -13.69 -2.82 -5.06
C MET A 430 -13.32 -1.40 -4.68
N ASN A 431 -12.44 -1.22 -3.69
CA ASN A 431 -11.94 0.10 -3.31
C ASN A 431 -11.03 0.71 -4.36
N LEU A 432 -10.16 -0.10 -5.00
CA LEU A 432 -9.33 0.34 -6.11
C LEU A 432 -10.22 0.82 -7.28
N ILE A 433 -11.19 0.01 -7.71
CA ILE A 433 -12.16 0.35 -8.77
C ILE A 433 -12.91 1.63 -8.43
N ALA A 434 -13.46 1.73 -7.21
CA ALA A 434 -14.19 2.91 -6.78
C ALA A 434 -13.30 4.15 -6.83
N THR A 435 -12.06 4.04 -6.36
CA THR A 435 -11.12 5.16 -6.32
C THR A 435 -10.72 5.62 -7.72
N VAL A 436 -10.31 4.71 -8.60
CA VAL A 436 -9.87 5.08 -9.96
C VAL A 436 -11.02 5.56 -10.83
N SER A 437 -12.25 5.08 -10.57
CA SER A 437 -13.44 5.56 -11.28
C SER A 437 -13.94 6.91 -10.74
N ALA A 438 -13.76 7.17 -9.44
CA ALA A 438 -14.15 8.42 -8.83
C ALA A 438 -13.14 9.55 -9.10
N LEU A 439 -11.84 9.27 -9.16
CA LEU A 439 -10.79 10.28 -9.36
C LEU A 439 -11.05 11.24 -10.54
N PRO A 440 -11.39 10.78 -11.75
CA PRO A 440 -11.71 11.65 -12.89
C PRO A 440 -12.96 12.51 -12.69
N VAL A 441 -13.92 12.04 -11.87
CA VAL A 441 -15.19 12.73 -11.59
C VAL A 441 -15.04 13.72 -10.43
N LEU A 442 -14.24 13.34 -9.43
CA LEU A 442 -13.90 14.15 -8.26
C LEU A 442 -12.97 15.30 -8.62
N TYR A 443 -12.18 15.20 -9.69
CA TYR A 443 -11.30 16.27 -10.15
C TYR A 443 -11.60 16.61 -11.61
N TYR A 444 -12.60 17.48 -11.81
CA TYR A 444 -12.91 18.03 -13.14
C TYR A 444 -12.08 19.31 -13.34
N ASP A 445 -11.32 19.40 -14.44
CA ASP A 445 -10.43 20.53 -14.76
C ASP A 445 -9.39 20.93 -13.69
N GLY A 446 -8.98 19.98 -12.84
CA GLY A 446 -7.96 20.21 -11.82
C GLY A 446 -8.48 20.87 -10.54
N GLU A 447 -9.79 21.08 -10.43
CA GLU A 447 -10.46 21.49 -9.20
C GLU A 447 -11.26 20.32 -8.63
N LEU A 448 -11.22 20.16 -7.30
CA LEU A 448 -12.06 19.20 -6.61
C LEU A 448 -13.53 19.56 -6.88
N ASN A 449 -14.28 18.65 -7.48
CA ASN A 449 -15.72 18.73 -7.66
C ASN A 449 -16.37 18.59 -6.29
N THR A 450 -16.59 19.73 -5.63
CA THR A 450 -17.12 19.79 -4.27
C THR A 450 -18.47 19.13 -4.15
N HIS A 451 -19.30 19.13 -5.20
CA HIS A 451 -20.61 18.47 -5.20
C HIS A 451 -20.50 16.94 -5.12
N TYR A 452 -19.60 16.32 -5.89
CA TYR A 452 -19.35 14.88 -5.81
C TYR A 452 -18.57 14.50 -4.55
N ALA A 453 -17.61 15.32 -4.13
CA ALA A 453 -16.91 15.13 -2.86
C ALA A 453 -17.87 15.19 -1.66
N ASP A 454 -18.86 16.08 -1.69
CA ASP A 454 -19.90 16.17 -0.67
C ASP A 454 -20.90 15.01 -0.78
N LEU A 455 -21.25 14.58 -1.99
CA LEU A 455 -22.08 13.39 -2.20
C LEU A 455 -21.43 12.12 -1.64
N VAL A 456 -20.12 11.92 -1.84
CA VAL A 456 -19.36 10.77 -1.28
C VAL A 456 -19.29 10.84 0.25
N LYS A 457 -19.12 12.02 0.84
CA LYS A 457 -19.22 12.22 2.30
C LYS A 457 -20.62 11.91 2.83
N ASP A 458 -21.65 12.20 2.04
CA ASP A 458 -23.05 12.00 2.41
C ASP A 458 -23.52 10.53 2.37
N VAL A 459 -22.77 9.62 1.72
CA VAL A 459 -23.11 8.18 1.68
C VAL A 459 -22.47 7.37 2.81
N THR A 460 -21.78 8.03 3.73
CA THR A 460 -21.34 7.41 4.99
C THR A 460 -22.56 7.09 5.87
N PRO A 461 -22.48 6.12 6.80
CA PRO A 461 -23.59 5.81 7.72
C PRO A 461 -24.14 7.06 8.45
N MET A 462 -23.28 8.03 8.75
CA MET A 462 -23.67 9.32 9.34
C MET A 462 -24.34 10.29 8.36
N GLY A 463 -23.87 10.35 7.11
CA GLY A 463 -24.52 11.12 6.05
C GLY A 463 -25.93 10.62 5.73
N ILE A 464 -26.14 9.29 5.80
CA ILE A 464 -27.45 8.65 5.62
C ILE A 464 -28.39 8.99 6.78
N ILE A 465 -27.93 8.98 8.04
CA ILE A 465 -28.75 9.34 9.21
C ILE A 465 -29.16 10.82 9.19
N HIS A 466 -28.25 11.74 8.86
CA HIS A 466 -28.58 13.16 8.76
C HIS A 466 -29.62 13.44 7.68
N LYS A 467 -29.53 12.79 6.52
CA LYS A 467 -30.53 12.92 5.46
C LYS A 467 -31.91 12.38 5.85
N LEU A 468 -31.97 11.35 6.70
CA LEU A 468 -33.24 10.81 7.21
C LEU A 468 -33.87 11.77 8.24
N GLU A 469 -33.07 12.37 9.12
CA GLU A 469 -33.56 13.38 10.08
C GLU A 469 -33.97 14.70 9.37
N ASP A 470 -33.22 15.14 8.36
CA ASP A 470 -33.55 16.33 7.54
C ASP A 470 -34.81 16.13 6.68
N ALA A 471 -35.10 14.88 6.29
CA ALA A 471 -36.35 14.49 5.63
C ALA A 471 -37.55 14.41 6.61
N GLY A 472 -37.36 14.79 7.88
CA GLY A 472 -38.40 14.78 8.91
C GLY A 472 -38.77 13.38 9.39
N ILE A 473 -37.96 12.35 9.07
CA ILE A 473 -38.13 10.99 9.59
C ILE A 473 -37.52 10.97 10.98
N ASP A 474 -38.38 10.88 12.00
CA ASP A 474 -37.98 10.79 13.40
C ASP A 474 -37.53 9.34 13.71
N VAL A 475 -36.33 9.02 13.21
CA VAL A 475 -35.68 7.71 13.39
C VAL A 475 -35.58 7.36 14.89
N LYS A 476 -35.49 8.38 15.77
CA LYS A 476 -35.51 8.25 17.23
C LYS A 476 -36.84 7.74 17.77
N LYS A 477 -37.98 8.14 17.20
CA LYS A 477 -39.32 7.71 17.65
C LYS A 477 -39.66 6.27 17.26
N ILE A 478 -39.32 5.89 16.03
CA ILE A 478 -39.56 4.54 15.48
C ILE A 478 -38.81 3.46 16.28
N VAL A 479 -37.63 3.80 16.79
CA VAL A 479 -36.80 2.88 17.58
C VAL A 479 -37.25 2.81 19.05
N LYS A 480 -37.68 3.95 19.62
CA LYS A 480 -38.21 4.04 21.00
C LYS A 480 -39.50 3.24 21.24
N GLU A 481 -40.36 3.09 20.23
CA GLU A 481 -41.61 2.33 20.37
C GLU A 481 -41.40 0.81 20.50
N ARG A 482 -40.16 0.30 20.35
CA ARG A 482 -39.86 -1.15 20.31
C ARG A 482 -39.10 -1.74 21.50
N MET A 483 -38.50 -0.98 22.42
CA MET A 483 -37.60 -1.54 23.47
C MET A 483 -37.78 -0.91 24.86
N GLY A 484 -38.56 -1.52 25.76
CA GLY A 484 -38.89 -0.96 27.09
C GLY A 484 -37.74 -0.92 28.12
N GLU A 485 -37.83 0.03 29.05
CA GLU A 485 -36.79 0.65 29.93
C GLU A 485 -36.07 -0.22 31.00
N GLY A 486 -34.78 0.09 31.32
CA GLY A 486 -34.21 -0.21 32.67
C GLY A 486 -32.67 -0.26 32.96
N GLY A 487 -31.98 0.90 33.09
CA GLY A 487 -30.88 1.34 34.02
C GLY A 487 -29.65 0.52 34.52
N GLY A 488 -28.43 1.08 34.34
CA GLY A 488 -27.26 0.92 35.26
C GLY A 488 -25.84 1.08 34.66
N LEU A 489 -25.16 2.22 34.90
CA LEU A 489 -23.75 2.50 34.51
C LEU A 489 -22.78 1.63 35.30
N GLY A 490 -22.29 0.55 34.68
CA GLY A 490 -21.25 -0.32 35.23
C GLY A 490 -19.84 0.29 35.16
N ASP A 491 -18.97 -0.08 36.11
CA ASP A 491 -17.50 0.04 36.06
C ASP A 491 -16.96 -0.27 34.64
N ILE A 492 -15.93 0.43 34.15
CA ILE A 492 -15.37 0.25 32.81
C ILE A 492 -15.02 -1.21 32.52
N PHE A 493 -14.66 -2.00 33.53
CA PHE A 493 -14.45 -3.44 33.41
C PHE A 493 -15.75 -4.24 33.22
N SER A 494 -16.87 -3.80 33.80
CA SER A 494 -18.20 -4.36 33.53
C SER A 494 -18.81 -3.89 32.20
N LEU A 495 -18.44 -2.70 31.71
CA LEU A 495 -18.74 -2.26 30.35
C LEU A 495 -17.96 -3.09 29.33
N ILE A 496 -16.68 -3.34 29.55
CA ILE A 496 -15.83 -4.21 28.72
C ILE A 496 -16.34 -5.66 28.77
N ALA A 497 -16.75 -6.17 29.93
CA ALA A 497 -17.29 -7.53 30.06
C ALA A 497 -18.66 -7.69 29.39
N SER A 498 -19.56 -6.70 29.54
CA SER A 498 -20.84 -6.65 28.81
C SER A 498 -20.62 -6.47 27.31
N LEU A 499 -19.56 -5.74 26.94
CA LEU A 499 -19.16 -5.51 25.55
C LEU A 499 -18.70 -6.81 24.92
N ASP A 500 -17.82 -7.54 25.59
CA ASP A 500 -17.36 -8.86 25.17
C ASP A 500 -18.52 -9.85 25.03
N GLU A 501 -19.49 -9.84 25.95
CA GLU A 501 -20.66 -10.71 25.85
C GLU A 501 -21.51 -10.41 24.60
N LYS A 502 -21.69 -9.13 24.27
CA LYS A 502 -22.45 -8.68 23.09
C LYS A 502 -21.68 -8.80 21.77
N LEU A 503 -20.35 -8.74 21.81
CA LEU A 503 -19.48 -8.92 20.63
C LEU A 503 -19.18 -10.39 20.36
N LYS A 504 -19.41 -11.28 21.33
CA LYS A 504 -19.19 -12.73 21.22
C LYS A 504 -19.83 -13.39 19.99
N PRO A 505 -21.09 -13.07 19.59
CA PRO A 505 -21.69 -13.63 18.37
C PRO A 505 -21.03 -13.14 17.07
N LEU A 506 -20.36 -11.99 17.11
CA LEU A 506 -19.59 -11.43 15.98
C LEU A 506 -18.16 -11.98 15.94
N GLY A 507 -17.74 -12.74 16.96
CA GLY A 507 -16.38 -13.27 17.05
C GLY A 507 -15.32 -12.18 17.24
N ILE A 508 -15.69 -11.02 17.81
CA ILE A 508 -14.80 -9.87 18.06
C ILE A 508 -14.72 -9.64 19.57
N THR A 509 -13.55 -9.27 20.08
CA THR A 509 -13.39 -8.84 21.49
C THR A 509 -13.39 -7.31 21.60
N THR A 510 -13.62 -6.81 22.80
CA THR A 510 -13.53 -5.39 23.12
C THR A 510 -12.14 -4.83 22.81
N ILE A 511 -11.08 -5.57 23.13
CA ILE A 511 -9.70 -5.18 22.82
C ILE A 511 -9.50 -5.07 21.31
N GLU A 512 -10.05 -6.02 20.55
CA GLU A 512 -10.00 -5.98 19.09
C GLU A 512 -10.75 -4.76 18.55
N LEU A 513 -11.94 -4.45 19.06
CA LEU A 513 -12.70 -3.26 18.69
C LEU A 513 -11.92 -1.96 18.98
N LEU A 514 -11.30 -1.87 20.15
CA LEU A 514 -10.45 -0.72 20.55
C LEU A 514 -9.18 -0.61 19.70
N THR A 515 -8.71 -1.73 19.14
CA THR A 515 -7.55 -1.73 18.24
C THR A 515 -7.97 -1.31 16.84
N MET A 516 -9.08 -1.85 16.33
CA MET A 516 -9.71 -1.42 15.07
C MET A 516 -10.03 0.09 15.11
N ALA A 517 -10.37 0.62 16.29
CA ALA A 517 -10.57 2.04 16.53
C ALA A 517 -9.36 2.90 16.23
N ASP A 518 -8.27 2.61 16.94
CA ASP A 518 -7.01 3.33 16.80
C ASP A 518 -6.47 3.22 15.38
N ASP A 519 -6.58 2.04 14.77
CA ASP A 519 -6.16 1.81 13.39
C ASP A 519 -6.95 2.62 12.38
N SER A 520 -8.23 2.85 12.64
CA SER A 520 -9.13 3.64 11.79
C SER A 520 -8.91 5.14 11.91
N GLY A 521 -8.12 5.58 12.88
CA GLY A 521 -8.04 6.99 13.28
C GLY A 521 -9.35 7.52 13.89
N LEU A 522 -10.29 6.63 14.20
CA LEU A 522 -11.52 6.97 14.89
C LEU A 522 -11.22 7.10 16.39
N SER A 523 -11.69 8.17 16.99
CA SER A 523 -11.58 8.33 18.43
C SER A 523 -12.39 7.27 19.17
N LEU A 524 -11.93 6.92 20.38
CA LEU A 524 -12.67 6.08 21.30
C LEU A 524 -14.11 6.58 21.51
N LEU A 525 -14.35 7.90 21.43
CA LEU A 525 -15.66 8.50 21.54
C LEU A 525 -16.57 8.17 20.34
N GLU A 526 -16.05 8.24 19.12
CA GLU A 526 -16.79 7.89 17.89
C GLU A 526 -17.13 6.40 17.85
N ILE A 527 -16.26 5.57 18.42
CA ILE A 527 -16.48 4.12 18.47
C ILE A 527 -17.36 3.71 19.63
N MET A 528 -17.31 4.41 20.75
CA MET A 528 -18.31 4.27 21.79
C MET A 528 -19.68 4.77 21.30
N GLU A 529 -19.78 5.76 20.42
CA GLU A 529 -21.05 6.15 19.78
C GLU A 529 -21.57 5.09 18.78
N ILE A 530 -20.71 4.55 17.91
CA ILE A 530 -21.05 3.44 16.98
C ILE A 530 -21.42 2.17 17.77
N TYR A 531 -20.65 1.84 18.81
CA TYR A 531 -20.87 0.69 19.66
C TYR A 531 -22.14 0.85 20.52
N SER A 532 -22.35 1.99 21.19
CA SER A 532 -23.60 2.26 21.90
C SER A 532 -24.80 2.22 20.95
N TYR A 533 -24.66 2.66 19.70
CA TYR A 533 -25.71 2.54 18.67
C TYR A 533 -25.97 1.10 18.23
N LEU A 534 -24.94 0.27 18.13
CA LEU A 534 -25.03 -1.13 17.70
C LEU A 534 -25.42 -2.10 18.83
N THR A 535 -25.31 -1.70 20.09
CA THR A 535 -25.41 -2.64 21.23
C THR A 535 -26.23 -2.18 22.44
N SER A 536 -26.75 -0.95 22.49
CA SER A 536 -27.62 -0.56 23.62
C SER A 536 -29.05 -1.04 23.43
N ASP A 537 -29.64 -1.62 24.48
CA ASP A 537 -31.10 -1.77 24.57
C ASP A 537 -31.79 -0.50 25.15
N ASP A 538 -31.04 0.54 25.54
CA ASP A 538 -31.62 1.77 26.12
C ASP A 538 -30.74 3.02 25.87
N ALA A 539 -31.38 4.12 25.44
CA ALA A 539 -30.76 5.30 24.79
C ALA A 539 -30.38 6.45 25.75
N SER A 540 -30.51 6.28 27.07
CA SER A 540 -30.38 7.38 28.04
C SER A 540 -28.97 7.59 28.62
N GLU A 541 -28.09 6.59 28.52
CA GLU A 541 -26.78 6.62 29.16
C GLU A 541 -25.73 7.40 28.33
N SER A 542 -25.89 7.35 27.00
CA SER A 542 -25.10 8.13 26.02
C SER A 542 -25.31 9.65 26.17
N ALA A 543 -26.44 10.07 26.75
CA ALA A 543 -26.76 11.48 26.99
C ALA A 543 -25.97 12.09 28.16
N LYS A 544 -25.51 11.31 29.15
CA LYS A 544 -24.75 11.85 30.28
C LYS A 544 -23.32 12.23 29.91
N LEU A 545 -22.66 11.43 29.06
CA LEU A 545 -21.29 11.69 28.58
C LEU A 545 -21.19 12.94 27.69
N ARG A 546 -22.29 13.33 27.00
CA ARG A 546 -22.38 14.57 26.23
C ARG A 546 -22.29 15.85 27.07
N SER A 547 -22.60 15.79 28.37
CA SER A 547 -22.74 17.01 29.18
C SER A 547 -21.42 17.59 29.73
N GLN A 548 -20.31 16.84 29.70
CA GLN A 548 -19.08 17.21 30.43
C GLN A 548 -17.91 17.80 29.62
N LYS A 549 -18.02 18.01 28.30
CA LYS A 549 -16.96 18.70 27.54
C LYS A 549 -17.49 19.86 26.71
N SER A 550 -18.27 20.73 27.33
CA SER A 550 -18.29 22.14 26.96
C SER A 550 -17.04 22.81 27.55
N LEU A 551 -15.92 22.76 26.84
CA LEU A 551 -14.81 23.71 27.07
C LEU A 551 -14.61 24.56 25.80
N PRO A 552 -14.36 25.87 25.95
CA PRO A 552 -14.49 26.83 24.85
C PRO A 552 -13.47 26.60 23.73
N ARG A 553 -13.92 26.84 22.49
CA ARG A 553 -13.20 26.80 21.21
C ARG A 553 -12.00 27.76 21.04
N GLN A 554 -11.47 28.33 22.12
CA GLN A 554 -10.24 29.12 22.07
C GLN A 554 -9.42 28.82 23.32
N THR A 555 -8.30 28.10 23.16
CA THR A 555 -6.96 28.39 23.69
C THR A 555 -6.05 27.16 23.56
N LYS A 556 -4.88 27.36 22.92
CA LYS A 556 -3.64 26.56 22.92
C LYS A 556 -3.59 25.24 22.14
N LEU A 557 -2.71 25.25 21.11
CA LEU A 557 -1.71 24.19 20.93
C LEU A 557 -1.20 23.73 22.29
N MET A 558 -1.41 22.48 22.68
CA MET A 558 -0.52 21.75 23.58
C MET A 558 -0.67 20.25 23.32
N VAL A 559 0.43 19.66 22.84
CA VAL A 559 1.00 18.33 23.15
C VAL A 559 0.07 17.12 23.21
N GLY A 560 0.45 16.07 22.48
CA GLY A 560 -0.27 14.80 22.32
C GLY A 560 -1.00 14.30 23.58
N THR A 561 -2.26 13.96 23.39
CA THR A 561 -3.16 13.42 24.42
C THR A 561 -2.75 12.04 24.93
N THR A 562 -1.78 11.37 24.30
CA THR A 562 -1.21 10.11 24.76
C THR A 562 -0.31 10.28 26.01
N ASP A 563 0.37 11.42 26.16
CA ASP A 563 1.27 11.67 27.30
C ASP A 563 0.51 12.00 28.59
N TYR A 564 -0.69 12.57 28.48
CA TYR A 564 -1.53 12.95 29.64
C TYR A 564 -2.10 11.71 30.36
N TYR A 565 -2.44 10.65 29.61
CA TYR A 565 -2.90 9.38 30.19
C TYR A 565 -1.74 8.52 30.71
N ARG A 566 -0.56 8.60 30.08
CA ARG A 566 0.64 7.87 30.52
C ARG A 566 1.18 8.41 31.85
N PHE A 567 1.14 9.72 32.08
CA PHE A 567 1.53 10.33 33.36
C PHE A 567 0.54 9.99 34.49
N PHE A 568 -0.76 10.07 34.22
CA PHE A 568 -1.80 9.76 35.22
C PHE A 568 -1.78 8.28 35.63
N LEU A 569 -1.53 7.37 34.69
CA LEU A 569 -1.43 5.93 34.96
C LEU A 569 -0.16 5.60 35.76
N MET A 570 0.97 6.24 35.48
CA MET A 570 2.24 5.97 36.17
C MET A 570 2.30 6.57 37.59
N ASP A 571 1.67 7.73 37.82
CA ASP A 571 1.54 8.30 39.17
C ASP A 571 0.53 7.49 40.01
N TRP A 572 -0.58 7.04 39.42
CA TRP A 572 -1.53 6.15 40.10
C TRP A 572 -0.92 4.79 40.46
N LEU A 573 -0.08 4.20 39.59
CA LEU A 573 0.62 2.94 39.86
C LEU A 573 1.69 3.07 40.97
N LYS A 574 2.35 4.24 41.07
CA LYS A 574 3.30 4.55 42.16
C LYS A 574 2.61 4.81 43.49
N GLU A 575 1.48 5.54 43.49
CA GLU A 575 0.72 5.84 44.70
C GLU A 575 0.03 4.60 45.30
N ASN A 576 -0.30 3.61 44.46
CA ASN A 576 -0.94 2.36 44.88
C ASN A 576 0.03 1.17 45.00
N ASN A 577 1.35 1.41 44.94
CA ASN A 577 2.41 0.41 45.16
C ASN A 577 2.30 -0.85 44.28
N VAL A 578 1.79 -0.70 43.05
CA VAL A 578 1.63 -1.81 42.11
C VAL A 578 2.96 -2.04 41.39
N ASN A 579 3.64 -3.15 41.71
CA ASN A 579 4.91 -3.52 41.12
C ASN A 579 4.69 -4.24 39.78
N ILE A 580 5.16 -3.64 38.67
CA ILE A 580 4.82 -4.00 37.28
C ILE A 580 5.62 -5.23 36.79
N TYR A 581 6.17 -6.06 37.67
CA TYR A 581 7.06 -7.17 37.30
C TYR A 581 6.56 -8.59 37.62
N GLU A 582 5.31 -8.77 38.05
CA GLU A 582 4.84 -10.10 38.49
C GLU A 582 3.54 -10.63 37.86
N SER A 583 3.23 -10.26 36.61
CA SER A 583 2.09 -10.85 35.88
C SER A 583 2.48 -11.76 34.70
N GLN A 584 3.58 -12.51 34.82
CA GLN A 584 3.79 -13.75 34.06
C GLN A 584 3.61 -14.95 34.99
N LYS A 585 2.36 -15.28 35.31
CA LYS A 585 1.87 -16.61 35.71
C LYS A 585 0.41 -16.47 36.12
N HIS A 586 -0.49 -16.63 35.15
CA HIS A 586 -1.60 -17.58 35.24
C HIS A 586 -2.28 -17.71 33.89
#